data_AF-A0A7S2GWX1-F1
#
_entry.id   AF-A0A7S2GWX1-F1
#
_cell.length_a   1.000
_cell.length_b   1.000
_cell.length_c   1.000
_cell.angle_alpha   90.00
_cell.angle_beta   90.00
_cell.angle_gamma   90.00
#
_symmetry.space_group_name_H-M   'P 1'
#
loop_
_entity.id
_entity.type
_entity.pdbx_description
1 polymer ?
#
loop_
_entity_poly.entity_id
_entity_poly.type
_entity_poly.pdbx_seq_one_letter_code
_entity_poly.pdbx_strand_id
1 'polypeptide(L)'
;MYKGSIAEAMAADLEPDVIVGLAKRSKCGKCSRFECQQQETETIKFRQCSKCLIAKYCSTECQKVDWQSHKIMCKKSHAVAAEQSGADYKAAQKRLTAREKTRQKKLASNFASDNITTKHK
;
A
#
# COMPACT_ATOMS: atom_id res chain seq x y z
N MET A 1 -37.74 3.44 38.33
CA MET A 1 -36.49 2.68 38.08
C MET A 1 -36.15 2.86 36.61
N TYR A 2 -35.18 3.72 36.32
CA TYR A 2 -34.80 4.16 34.98
C TYR A 2 -34.15 2.99 34.23
N LYS A 3 -34.83 2.45 33.22
CA LYS A 3 -34.30 1.38 32.36
C LYS A 3 -33.57 2.02 31.18
N GLY A 4 -32.40 2.59 31.44
CA GLY A 4 -31.45 3.06 30.44
C GLY A 4 -30.17 2.25 30.53
N SER A 5 -29.83 1.53 29.47
CA SER A 5 -28.58 0.80 29.33
C SER A 5 -27.42 1.79 29.23
N ILE A 6 -26.41 1.64 30.09
CA ILE A 6 -25.19 2.46 30.15
C ILE A 6 -24.27 2.26 28.93
N ALA A 7 -24.67 1.41 27.97
CA ALA A 7 -23.87 1.12 26.78
C ALA A 7 -24.01 2.15 25.65
N GLU A 8 -24.96 3.08 25.72
CA GLU A 8 -25.18 4.06 24.65
C GLU A 8 -24.37 5.37 24.83
N ALA A 9 -23.66 5.54 25.95
CA ALA A 9 -23.11 6.85 26.34
C ALA A 9 -21.63 7.10 25.99
N MET A 10 -20.94 6.29 25.16
CA MET A 10 -19.49 6.47 24.94
C MET A 10 -18.98 6.36 23.48
N ALA A 11 -19.81 6.67 22.48
CA ALA A 11 -19.37 6.70 21.08
C ALA A 11 -19.80 7.97 20.30
N ALA A 12 -20.12 9.07 21.00
CA ALA A 12 -20.85 10.19 20.38
C ALA A 12 -20.11 11.54 20.33
N ASP A 13 -18.82 11.66 20.66
CA ASP A 13 -18.16 12.99 20.73
C ASP A 13 -17.03 13.21 19.72
N LEU A 14 -17.01 12.47 18.61
CA LEU A 14 -16.30 12.94 17.42
C LEU A 14 -17.35 13.18 16.34
N GLU A 15 -17.72 14.46 16.19
CA GLU A 15 -18.62 14.94 15.15
C GLU A 15 -18.28 14.29 13.79
N PRO A 16 -19.28 13.86 12.99
CA PRO A 16 -19.07 13.28 11.67
C PRO A 16 -18.18 14.13 10.76
N ASP A 17 -18.19 15.45 10.96
CA ASP A 17 -17.36 16.42 10.25
C ASP A 17 -15.87 16.29 10.59
N VAL A 18 -15.51 15.87 11.80
CA VAL A 18 -14.12 15.57 12.20
C VAL A 18 -13.65 14.25 11.57
N ILE A 19 -14.52 13.24 11.52
CA ILE A 19 -14.24 11.95 10.87
C ILE A 19 -14.08 12.13 9.34
N VAL A 20 -14.95 12.92 8.71
CA VAL A 20 -14.86 13.29 7.29
C VAL A 20 -13.64 14.18 7.02
N GLY A 21 -13.31 15.10 7.93
CA GLY A 21 -12.13 15.96 7.87
C GLY A 21 -10.83 15.16 7.86
N LEU A 22 -10.73 14.10 8.68
CA LEU A 22 -9.58 13.19 8.72
C LEU A 22 -9.53 12.23 7.51
N ALA A 23 -10.68 11.90 6.92
CA ALA A 23 -10.76 11.09 5.70
C ALA A 23 -10.31 11.86 4.45
N LYS A 24 -10.50 13.19 4.41
CA LYS A 24 -10.03 14.09 3.34
C LYS A 24 -8.54 14.44 3.47
N ARG A 25 -7.67 13.44 3.68
CA ARG A 25 -6.24 13.61 3.41
C ARG A 25 -6.06 13.75 1.90
N SER A 26 -6.25 14.98 1.41
CA SER A 26 -5.90 15.36 0.05
C SER A 26 -4.45 14.94 -0.16
N LYS A 27 -4.22 13.98 -1.07
CA LYS A 27 -2.88 13.53 -1.44
C LYS A 27 -2.16 14.70 -2.12
N CYS A 28 -1.63 15.64 -1.34
CA CYS A 28 -0.81 16.71 -1.86
C CYS A 28 0.58 16.14 -2.17
N GLY A 29 0.90 16.01 -3.45
CA GLY A 29 2.28 15.81 -3.87
C GLY A 29 3.10 17.06 -3.57
N LYS A 30 4.23 16.92 -2.88
CA LYS A 30 5.21 18.01 -2.76
C LYS A 30 6.14 18.01 -3.98
N CYS A 31 6.67 19.17 -4.33
CA CYS A 31 7.67 19.27 -5.38
C CYS A 31 8.94 18.56 -4.92
N SER A 32 9.60 17.81 -5.81
CA SER A 32 10.82 17.07 -5.49
C SER A 32 12.05 17.97 -5.36
N ARG A 33 11.99 19.22 -5.86
CA ARG A 33 13.01 20.22 -5.57
C ARG A 33 12.89 20.64 -4.11
N PHE A 34 13.94 20.40 -3.32
CA PHE A 34 13.96 20.66 -1.88
C PHE A 34 13.62 22.11 -1.48
N GLU A 35 14.10 23.09 -2.23
CA GLU A 35 13.84 24.51 -1.97
C GLU A 35 12.44 24.97 -2.42
N CYS A 36 11.68 24.12 -3.11
CA CYS A 36 10.35 24.45 -3.59
C CYS A 36 9.29 23.99 -2.59
N GLN A 37 8.53 24.94 -2.04
CA GLN A 37 7.45 24.66 -1.08
C GLN A 37 6.09 24.47 -1.76
N GLN A 38 6.03 24.44 -3.09
CA GLN A 38 4.77 24.29 -3.81
C GLN A 38 4.15 22.92 -3.51
N GLN A 39 2.85 22.93 -3.23
CA GLN A 39 2.04 21.74 -3.02
C GLN A 39 1.11 21.51 -4.20
N GLU A 40 0.93 20.24 -4.56
CA GLU A 40 -0.05 19.79 -5.54
C GLU A 40 -1.44 19.98 -4.94
N THR A 41 -2.32 20.64 -5.70
CA THR A 41 -3.71 20.89 -5.32
C THR A 41 -4.65 20.14 -6.27
N GLU A 42 -5.96 20.30 -6.09
CA GLU A 42 -6.93 19.78 -7.06
C GLU A 42 -6.76 20.42 -8.44
N THR A 43 -6.44 21.72 -8.47
CA THR A 43 -6.25 22.53 -9.68
C THR A 43 -4.84 22.48 -10.25
N ILE A 44 -3.81 22.32 -9.40
CA ILE A 44 -2.41 22.29 -9.81
C ILE A 44 -1.90 20.86 -9.71
N LYS A 45 -1.70 20.21 -10.86
CA LYS A 45 -1.10 18.87 -10.96
C LYS A 45 0.38 18.94 -11.26
N PHE A 46 1.17 18.15 -10.54
CA PHE A 46 2.61 18.09 -10.75
C PHE A 46 2.96 17.08 -11.82
N ARG A 47 3.99 17.40 -12.61
CA ARG A 47 4.48 16.52 -13.67
C ARG A 47 5.51 15.58 -13.10
N GLN A 48 5.39 14.30 -13.43
CA GLN A 48 6.40 13.31 -13.07
C GLN A 48 7.59 13.36 -14.03
N CYS A 49 8.77 13.01 -13.52
CA CYS A 49 9.92 12.76 -14.37
C CYS A 49 9.62 11.59 -15.31
N SER A 50 9.67 11.81 -16.63
CA SER A 50 9.30 10.81 -17.64
C SER A 50 10.18 9.55 -17.64
N LYS A 51 11.38 9.62 -17.05
CA LYS A 51 12.33 8.50 -17.00
C LYS A 51 12.11 7.58 -15.81
N CYS A 52 12.00 8.14 -14.60
CA CYS A 52 11.88 7.35 -13.38
C CYS A 52 10.45 7.25 -12.84
N LEU A 53 9.55 8.14 -13.26
CA LEU A 53 8.15 8.27 -12.79
C LEU A 53 7.99 8.49 -11.27
N ILE A 54 9.09 8.63 -10.52
CA ILE A 54 9.09 8.78 -9.06
C ILE A 54 9.03 10.25 -8.65
N ALA A 55 9.95 11.08 -9.17
CA ALA A 55 10.03 12.50 -8.81
C ALA A 55 8.90 13.30 -9.48
N LYS A 56 8.34 14.28 -8.76
CA LYS A 56 7.25 15.17 -9.17
C LYS A 56 7.69 16.63 -9.11
N TYR A 57 7.37 17.41 -10.13
CA TYR A 57 7.73 18.82 -10.21
C TYR A 57 6.53 19.69 -10.54
N CYS A 58 6.43 20.84 -9.88
CA CYS A 58 5.41 21.85 -10.19
C CYS A 58 5.66 22.53 -11.55
N SER A 59 6.92 22.55 -12.02
CA SER A 59 7.33 23.14 -13.29
C SER A 59 8.57 22.47 -13.88
N THR A 60 8.81 22.70 -15.17
CA THR A 60 10.05 22.28 -15.85
C THR A 60 11.30 22.90 -15.24
N GLU A 61 11.19 24.12 -14.72
CA GLU A 61 12.30 24.82 -14.08
C GLU A 61 12.71 24.14 -12.76
N CYS A 62 11.75 23.70 -11.95
CA CYS A 62 12.07 22.91 -10.75
C CYS A 62 12.76 21.59 -11.09
N GLN A 63 12.37 20.94 -12.19
CA GLN A 63 13.04 19.73 -12.66
C GLN A 63 14.49 19.99 -13.09
N LYS A 64 14.74 21.08 -13.84
CA LYS A 64 16.09 21.43 -14.31
C LYS A 64 17.03 21.75 -13.16
N VAL A 65 16.56 22.52 -12.17
CA VAL A 65 17.36 22.88 -10.99
C VAL A 65 17.68 21.63 -10.14
N ASP A 66 16.69 20.76 -9.91
CA ASP A 66 16.89 19.51 -9.17
C ASP A 66 17.64 18.44 -9.99
N TRP A 67 17.88 18.63 -11.30
CA TRP A 67 18.46 17.59 -12.15
C TRP A 67 19.83 17.10 -11.66
N GLN A 68 20.67 18.00 -11.14
CA GLN A 68 22.01 17.67 -10.68
C GLN A 68 21.99 16.64 -9.53
N SER A 69 21.08 16.82 -8.56
CA SER A 69 20.84 15.88 -7.46
C SER A 69 20.02 14.66 -7.92
N HIS A 70 18.97 14.89 -8.70
CA HIS A 70 18.03 13.85 -9.12
C HIS A 70 18.64 12.79 -10.04
N LYS A 71 19.56 13.17 -10.94
CA LYS A 71 20.10 12.30 -12.00
C LYS A 71 20.61 10.95 -11.49
N ILE A 72 21.26 10.93 -10.33
CA ILE A 72 21.82 9.71 -9.72
C ILE A 72 20.69 8.74 -9.36
N MET A 73 19.66 9.24 -8.66
CA MET A 73 18.46 8.49 -8.29
C MET A 73 17.63 8.08 -9.52
N CYS A 74 17.52 8.97 -10.51
CA CYS A 74 16.79 8.73 -11.75
C CYS A 74 17.37 7.56 -12.55
N LYS A 75 18.70 7.42 -12.59
CA LYS A 75 19.36 6.31 -13.29
C LYS A 75 19.17 4.98 -12.55
N LYS A 76 19.30 4.99 -11.22
CA LYS A 76 19.15 3.79 -10.41
C LYS A 76 17.74 3.22 -10.51
N SER A 77 16.72 4.06 -10.37
CA SER A 77 15.31 3.65 -10.47
C SER A 77 14.95 2.98 -11.80
N HIS A 78 15.52 3.44 -12.91
CA HIS A 78 15.34 2.79 -14.21
C HIS A 78 15.97 1.39 -14.28
N ALA A 79 17.08 1.16 -13.58
CA ALA A 79 17.70 -0.17 -13.51
C ALA A 79 16.84 -1.15 -12.70
N VAL A 80 16.29 -0.73 -11.55
CA VAL A 80 15.49 -1.62 -10.69
C VAL A 80 14.12 -1.95 -11.29
N ALA A 81 13.52 -1.02 -12.05
CA ALA A 81 12.24 -1.25 -12.72
C ALA A 81 12.29 -2.37 -13.78
N ALA A 82 13.46 -2.64 -14.36
CA ALA A 82 13.66 -3.77 -15.26
C ALA A 82 13.65 -5.12 -14.53
N GLU A 83 14.03 -5.15 -13.25
CA GLU A 83 14.13 -6.37 -12.44
C GLU A 83 12.85 -6.68 -11.65
N GLN A 84 12.03 -5.66 -11.37
CA GLN A 84 10.78 -5.79 -10.60
C GLN A 84 9.56 -5.96 -11.50
N SER A 85 9.64 -6.92 -12.43
CA SER A 85 8.52 -7.27 -13.28
C SER A 85 7.42 -7.97 -12.43
N GLY A 86 6.20 -7.43 -12.43
CA GLY A 86 5.08 -7.98 -11.64
C GLY A 86 4.65 -9.40 -12.02
N ALA A 87 5.24 -9.97 -13.07
CA ALA A 87 5.07 -11.37 -13.45
C ALA A 87 5.67 -12.33 -12.41
N ASP A 88 6.82 -11.98 -11.83
CA ASP A 88 7.57 -12.83 -10.90
C ASP A 88 6.88 -12.91 -9.53
N TYR A 89 6.28 -11.81 -9.08
CA TYR A 89 5.49 -11.76 -7.84
C TYR A 89 4.25 -12.67 -7.90
N LYS A 90 3.48 -12.62 -9.00
CA LYS A 90 2.29 -13.47 -9.17
C LYS A 90 2.66 -14.95 -9.31
N ALA A 91 3.76 -15.26 -10.00
CA ALA A 91 4.28 -16.61 -10.12
C ALA A 91 4.76 -17.17 -8.76
N ALA A 92 5.47 -16.37 -7.97
CA ALA A 92 5.90 -16.75 -6.62
C ALA A 92 4.71 -16.99 -5.68
N GLN A 93 3.70 -16.11 -5.68
CA GLN A 93 2.51 -16.25 -4.85
C GLN A 93 1.67 -17.49 -5.20
N LYS A 94 1.57 -17.85 -6.49
CA LYS A 94 0.91 -19.09 -6.93
C LYS A 94 1.62 -20.35 -6.44
N ARG A 95 2.96 -20.34 -6.41
CA ARG A 95 3.76 -21.48 -5.92
C ARG A 95 3.61 -21.67 -4.41
N LEU A 96 3.61 -20.57 -3.64
CA LEU A 96 3.40 -20.62 -2.19
C LEU A 96 2.01 -21.17 -1.84
N THR A 97 0.95 -20.68 -2.48
CA THR A 97 -0.42 -21.15 -2.22
C THR A 97 -0.65 -22.61 -2.64
N ALA A 98 -0.02 -23.08 -3.73
CA ALA A 98 -0.08 -24.49 -4.12
C ALA A 98 0.59 -25.43 -3.09
N ARG A 99 1.73 -25.00 -2.52
CA ARG A 99 2.43 -25.75 -1.45
C ARG A 99 1.60 -25.80 -0.17
N GLU A 100 1.00 -24.68 0.23
CA GLU A 100 0.08 -24.58 1.38
C GLU A 100 -1.12 -25.53 1.22
N LYS A 101 -1.75 -25.52 0.03
CA LYS A 101 -2.89 -26.39 -0.32
C LYS A 101 -2.50 -27.88 -0.28
N THR A 102 -1.31 -28.23 -0.75
CA THR A 102 -0.79 -29.60 -0.68
C THR A 102 -0.53 -30.04 0.76
N ARG A 103 -0.01 -29.14 1.60
CA ARG A 103 0.21 -29.38 3.03
C ARG A 103 -1.10 -29.62 3.77
N GLN A 104 -2.12 -28.79 3.54
CA GLN A 104 -3.45 -28.99 4.12
C GLN A 104 -4.08 -30.31 3.70
N LYS A 105 -3.99 -30.69 2.42
CA LYS A 105 -4.52 -31.97 1.94
C LYS A 105 -3.85 -33.17 2.61
N LYS A 106 -2.53 -33.12 2.82
CA LYS A 106 -1.80 -34.16 3.56
C LYS A 106 -2.19 -34.22 5.04
N LEU A 107 -2.34 -33.08 5.70
CA LEU A 107 -2.78 -33.05 7.10
C LEU A 107 -4.21 -33.62 7.25
N ALA A 108 -5.11 -33.31 6.31
CA ALA A 108 -6.47 -33.84 6.30
C ALA A 108 -6.51 -35.35 6.05
N SER A 109 -5.67 -35.88 5.15
CA SER A 109 -5.59 -37.34 4.92
C SER A 109 -5.00 -38.08 6.12
N ASN A 110 -4.01 -37.49 6.78
CA ASN A 110 -3.41 -38.07 7.99
C ASN A 110 -4.44 -38.11 9.13
N PHE A 111 -5.19 -37.03 9.35
CA PHE A 111 -6.29 -37.00 10.32
C PHE A 111 -7.41 -38.01 10.01
N ALA A 112 -7.73 -38.23 8.73
CA ALA A 112 -8.70 -39.26 8.32
C ALA A 112 -8.20 -40.68 8.59
N SER A 113 -6.88 -40.89 8.56
CA SER A 113 -6.24 -42.18 8.83
C SER A 113 -6.19 -42.45 10.34
N ASP A 114 -5.93 -41.42 11.15
CA ASP A 114 -5.86 -41.50 12.61
C ASP A 114 -7.24 -41.67 13.29
N ASN A 115 -8.34 -41.32 12.61
CA ASN A 115 -9.72 -41.51 13.10
C ASN A 115 -10.33 -42.87 12.71
N ILE A 116 -9.65 -43.68 11.89
CA ILE A 116 -10.06 -45.05 11.57
C ILE A 116 -9.53 -46.05 12.63
N THR A 117 -8.38 -45.75 13.25
CA THR A 117 -7.73 -46.60 14.27
C THR A 117 -8.29 -46.47 15.68
N THR A 118 -9.17 -45.49 15.96
CA THR A 118 -9.75 -45.24 17.30
C THR A 118 -11.14 -45.84 17.52
N LYS A 119 -11.72 -46.57 16.55
CA LYS A 119 -13.06 -47.21 16.65
C LYS A 119 -13.08 -48.68 17.12
N HIS A 120 -11.99 -49.19 17.67
CA HIS A 120 -11.98 -50.52 18.30
C HIS A 120 -11.50 -50.44 19.75
N LYS A 121 -12.40 -50.02 20.64
CA LYS A 121 -12.50 -50.58 21.99
C LYS A 121 -13.92 -50.44 22.52
#